data_AF-A0AAF0REX8-F1
#
_entry.id   AF-A0AAF0REX8-F1
#
_cell.length_a   1.000
_cell.length_b   1.000
_cell.length_c   1.000
_cell.angle_alpha   90.00
_cell.angle_beta   90.00
_cell.angle_gamma   90.00
#
_symmetry.space_group_name_H-M   'P 1'
#
loop_
_entity.id
_entity.type
_entity.pdbx_description
1 polymer ?
#
loop_
_entity_poly.entity_id
_entity_poly.type
_entity_poly.pdbx_seq_one_letter_code
_entity_poly.pdbx_strand_id
1 'polypeptide(L)'
;MTRNHLNMVLAVLAMVVVATAGFFLGVQPQLSRAATDGAQQATVEHENAVKSGELARLRQQAKTLPEMRTALAELQASVPSSDRMSAFYDEVDQAATTAGVTVSTITTSDATAYIPPVAEAASTATDGTEPAAPPTATPAPSASATPSPPGVTTDARITGENFSVIPVTVSVDGSFDQAMAFATEVQDLSRLYLVTSITSSASEPSAESTETSSTTWNFGGYVYVLDIDADASGTAAASDAAG
;
A
#
# COMPACT_ATOMS: atom_id res chain seq x y z
N MET A 1 -14.14 75.57 -67.65
CA MET A 1 -14.65 74.18 -67.71
C MET A 1 -14.88 73.63 -66.30
N THR A 2 -15.82 74.16 -65.51
CA THR A 2 -15.53 74.17 -64.05
C THR A 2 -16.66 73.80 -63.09
N ARG A 3 -17.88 73.49 -63.54
CA ARG A 3 -18.95 73.12 -62.58
C ARG A 3 -19.62 71.79 -62.86
N ASN A 4 -20.02 71.53 -64.11
CA ASN A 4 -20.66 70.24 -64.45
C ASN A 4 -19.69 69.05 -64.44
N HIS A 5 -18.45 69.22 -64.92
CA HIS A 5 -17.43 68.16 -64.85
C HIS A 5 -16.98 67.87 -63.41
N LEU A 6 -16.90 68.91 -62.56
CA LEU A 6 -16.57 68.75 -61.14
C LEU A 6 -17.68 67.99 -60.39
N ASN A 7 -18.94 68.32 -60.66
CA ASN A 7 -20.09 67.61 -60.08
C ASN A 7 -20.17 66.15 -60.56
N MET A 8 -19.79 65.85 -61.80
CA MET A 8 -19.75 64.47 -62.31
C MET A 8 -18.64 63.65 -61.65
N VAL A 9 -17.43 64.21 -61.48
CA VAL A 9 -16.34 63.55 -60.75
C VAL A 9 -16.72 63.28 -59.30
N LEU A 10 -17.39 64.24 -58.65
CA LEU A 10 -17.87 64.08 -57.27
C LEU A 10 -18.96 63.00 -57.16
N ALA A 11 -19.87 62.91 -58.15
CA ALA A 11 -20.88 61.85 -58.21
C ALA A 11 -20.27 60.45 -58.39
N VAL A 12 -19.25 60.32 -59.25
CA VAL A 12 -18.52 59.06 -59.45
C VAL A 12 -17.78 58.67 -58.17
N LEU A 13 -17.14 59.62 -57.48
CA LEU A 13 -16.45 59.37 -56.22
C LEU A 13 -17.43 58.93 -55.12
N ALA A 14 -18.60 59.56 -55.02
CA ALA A 14 -19.67 59.15 -54.11
C ALA A 14 -20.19 57.73 -54.41
N MET A 15 -20.32 57.36 -55.70
CA MET A 15 -20.73 56.02 -56.11
C MET A 15 -19.71 54.95 -55.69
N VAL A 16 -18.41 55.24 -55.84
CA VAL A 16 -17.33 54.35 -55.39
C VAL A 16 -17.36 54.18 -53.87
N VAL A 17 -17.54 55.27 -53.12
CA VAL A 17 -17.64 55.22 -51.65
C VAL A 17 -18.81 54.35 -51.21
N VAL A 18 -20.00 54.51 -51.81
CA VAL A 18 -21.18 53.70 -51.46
C VAL A 18 -20.97 52.23 -51.83
N ALA A 19 -20.33 51.93 -52.97
CA ALA A 19 -20.02 50.55 -53.35
C ALA A 19 -19.03 49.90 -52.37
N THR A 20 -17.96 50.61 -51.98
CA THR A 20 -16.99 50.12 -51.00
C THR A 20 -17.61 49.98 -49.60
N ALA A 21 -18.45 50.93 -49.19
CA ALA A 21 -19.17 50.89 -47.92
C ALA A 21 -20.16 49.71 -47.88
N GLY A 22 -20.92 49.46 -48.96
CA GLY A 22 -21.81 48.31 -49.06
C GLY A 22 -21.08 46.96 -49.03
N PHE A 23 -19.91 46.87 -49.67
CA PHE A 23 -19.08 45.67 -49.65
C PHE A 23 -18.49 45.40 -48.25
N PHE A 24 -17.89 46.41 -47.62
CA PHE A 24 -17.33 46.29 -46.27
C PHE A 24 -18.41 46.02 -45.21
N LEU A 25 -19.56 46.69 -45.31
CA LEU A 25 -20.63 46.57 -44.30
C LEU A 25 -21.49 45.31 -44.49
N GLY A 26 -21.52 44.72 -45.69
CA GLY A 26 -22.34 43.56 -46.01
C GLY A 26 -21.59 42.23 -46.09
N VAL A 27 -20.47 42.19 -46.82
CA VAL A 27 -19.77 40.93 -47.16
C VAL A 27 -18.75 40.54 -46.10
N GLN A 28 -17.98 41.50 -45.59
CA GLN A 28 -16.96 41.25 -44.57
C GLN A 28 -17.52 40.65 -43.26
N PRO A 29 -18.64 41.14 -42.67
CA PRO A 29 -19.16 40.53 -41.45
C PRO A 29 -19.66 39.09 -41.66
N GLN A 30 -20.07 38.72 -42.87
CA GLN A 30 -20.44 37.34 -43.19
C GLN A 30 -19.22 36.43 -43.29
N LEU A 31 -18.13 36.92 -43.90
CA LEU A 31 -16.87 36.17 -43.97
C LEU A 31 -16.25 35.97 -42.58
N SER A 32 -16.33 36.99 -41.70
CA SER A 32 -15.84 36.86 -40.32
C SER A 32 -16.68 35.92 -39.48
N ARG A 33 -18.01 35.88 -39.70
CA ARG A 33 -18.90 34.89 -39.06
C ARG A 33 -18.54 33.47 -39.50
N ALA A 34 -18.41 33.23 -40.80
CA ALA A 34 -17.99 31.92 -41.32
C ALA A 34 -16.61 31.48 -40.79
N ALA A 35 -15.66 32.41 -40.68
CA ALA A 35 -14.35 32.12 -40.09
C ALA A 35 -14.44 31.82 -38.58
N THR A 36 -15.32 32.51 -37.85
CA THR A 36 -15.56 32.26 -36.41
C THR A 36 -16.23 30.91 -36.20
N ASP A 37 -17.23 30.57 -37.01
CA ASP A 37 -17.93 29.28 -36.96
C ASP A 37 -16.96 28.12 -37.24
N GLY A 38 -16.09 28.28 -38.25
CA GLY A 38 -15.03 27.30 -38.53
C GLY A 38 -14.04 27.15 -37.37
N ALA A 39 -13.64 28.25 -36.73
CA ALA A 39 -12.78 28.21 -35.55
C ALA A 39 -13.47 27.55 -34.33
N GLN A 40 -14.77 27.80 -34.14
CA GLN A 40 -15.57 27.15 -33.10
C GLN A 40 -15.72 25.65 -33.35
N GLN A 41 -15.99 25.25 -34.61
CA GLN A 41 -16.06 23.85 -34.98
C GLN A 41 -14.74 23.13 -34.71
N ALA A 42 -13.61 23.69 -35.15
CA ALA A 42 -12.29 23.12 -34.90
C ALA A 42 -11.99 23.01 -33.38
N THR A 43 -12.42 23.99 -32.59
CA THR A 43 -12.29 23.96 -31.13
C THR A 43 -13.13 22.84 -30.51
N VAL A 44 -14.40 22.71 -30.92
CA VAL A 44 -15.30 21.66 -30.43
C VAL A 44 -14.80 20.26 -30.83
N GLU A 45 -14.32 20.09 -32.06
CA GLU A 45 -13.71 18.85 -32.52
C GLU A 45 -12.47 18.49 -31.69
N HIS A 46 -11.61 19.46 -31.41
CA HIS A 46 -10.45 19.27 -30.55
C HIS A 46 -10.84 18.87 -29.12
N GLU A 47 -11.81 19.60 -28.51
CA GLU A 47 -12.31 19.25 -27.18
C GLU A 47 -12.92 17.85 -27.13
N ASN A 48 -13.68 17.47 -28.15
CA ASN A 48 -14.27 16.13 -28.24
C ASN A 48 -13.19 15.05 -28.39
N ALA A 49 -12.13 15.31 -29.15
CA ALA A 49 -10.98 14.41 -29.25
C ALA A 49 -10.29 14.23 -27.88
N VAL A 50 -10.07 15.31 -27.13
CA VAL A 50 -9.50 15.24 -25.77
C VAL A 50 -10.42 14.47 -24.82
N LYS A 51 -11.71 14.81 -24.77
CA LYS A 51 -12.70 14.15 -23.90
C LYS A 51 -12.84 12.66 -24.24
N SER A 52 -12.88 12.30 -25.52
CA SER A 52 -12.94 10.90 -25.94
C SER A 52 -11.67 10.13 -25.59
N GLY A 53 -10.50 10.76 -25.68
CA GLY A 53 -9.23 10.21 -25.20
C GLY A 53 -9.23 9.95 -23.69
N GLU A 54 -9.71 10.91 -22.89
CA GLU A 54 -9.82 10.73 -21.44
C GLU A 54 -10.83 9.64 -21.08
N LEU A 55 -11.98 9.58 -21.77
CA LEU A 55 -12.93 8.49 -21.59
C LEU A 55 -12.33 7.13 -21.97
N ALA A 56 -11.47 7.05 -22.98
CA ALA A 56 -10.76 5.82 -23.34
C ALA A 56 -9.77 5.41 -22.24
N ARG A 57 -9.01 6.37 -21.69
CA ARG A 57 -8.11 6.16 -20.56
C ARG A 57 -8.87 5.68 -19.32
N LEU A 58 -9.95 6.36 -18.94
CA LEU A 58 -10.79 5.99 -17.79
C LEU A 58 -11.41 4.61 -17.96
N ARG A 59 -11.89 4.27 -19.17
CA ARG A 59 -12.38 2.91 -19.46
C ARG A 59 -11.26 1.87 -19.33
N GLN A 60 -10.04 2.18 -19.74
CA GLN A 60 -8.92 1.27 -19.60
C GLN A 60 -8.54 1.06 -18.12
N GLN A 61 -8.52 2.11 -17.31
CA GLN A 61 -8.31 2.01 -15.87
C GLN A 61 -9.45 1.24 -15.18
N ALA A 62 -10.71 1.46 -15.61
CA ALA A 62 -11.85 0.72 -15.09
C ALA A 62 -11.76 -0.79 -15.37
N LYS A 63 -11.10 -1.20 -16.47
CA LYS A 63 -10.84 -2.63 -16.76
C LYS A 63 -9.82 -3.27 -15.81
N THR A 64 -8.86 -2.50 -15.29
CA THR A 64 -7.85 -3.02 -14.35
C THR A 64 -8.30 -2.97 -12.88
N LEU A 65 -9.31 -2.15 -12.56
CA LEU A 65 -9.92 -2.11 -11.23
C LEU A 65 -10.34 -3.47 -10.67
N PRO A 66 -11.04 -4.38 -11.39
CA PRO A 66 -11.43 -5.66 -10.84
C PRO A 66 -10.21 -6.54 -10.50
N GLU A 67 -9.17 -6.54 -11.34
CA GLU A 67 -7.93 -7.28 -11.08
C GLU A 67 -7.24 -6.77 -9.81
N MET A 68 -7.07 -5.45 -9.68
CA MET A 68 -6.48 -4.85 -8.49
C MET A 68 -7.31 -5.09 -7.23
N ARG A 69 -8.65 -5.12 -7.34
CA ARG A 69 -9.55 -5.45 -6.22
C ARG A 69 -9.42 -6.91 -5.80
N THR A 70 -9.28 -7.83 -6.75
CA THR A 70 -9.04 -9.25 -6.46
C THR A 70 -7.70 -9.43 -5.76
N ALA A 71 -6.63 -8.81 -6.28
CA ALA A 71 -5.31 -8.85 -5.64
C ALA A 71 -5.35 -8.25 -4.23
N LEU A 72 -6.03 -7.11 -4.04
CA LEU A 72 -6.22 -6.53 -2.72
C LEU A 72 -6.96 -7.48 -1.77
N ALA A 73 -8.03 -8.12 -2.23
CA ALA A 73 -8.79 -9.07 -1.40
C ALA A 73 -7.94 -10.29 -0.99
N GLU A 74 -7.09 -10.79 -1.90
CA GLU A 74 -6.12 -11.86 -1.62
C GLU A 74 -5.08 -11.42 -0.59
N LEU A 75 -4.50 -10.23 -0.76
CA LEU A 75 -3.53 -9.68 0.20
C LEU A 75 -4.18 -9.36 1.56
N GLN A 76 -5.42 -8.86 1.58
CA GLN A 76 -6.17 -8.54 2.81
C GLN A 76 -6.59 -9.81 3.58
N ALA A 77 -6.58 -10.99 2.94
CA ALA A 77 -6.75 -12.25 3.67
C ALA A 77 -5.56 -12.50 4.62
N SER A 78 -4.34 -12.16 4.17
CA SER A 78 -3.10 -12.33 4.95
C SER A 78 -2.99 -11.35 6.12
N VAL A 79 -3.44 -10.11 5.92
CA VAL A 79 -3.52 -9.07 6.96
C VAL A 79 -4.94 -8.49 6.97
N PRO A 80 -5.85 -9.11 7.74
CA PRO A 80 -7.21 -8.63 7.92
C PRO A 80 -7.26 -7.18 8.43
N SER A 81 -8.28 -6.44 8.01
CA SER A 81 -8.61 -5.12 8.58
C SER A 81 -9.43 -5.18 9.87
N SER A 82 -9.73 -6.39 10.35
CA SER A 82 -10.38 -6.62 11.63
C SER A 82 -9.75 -7.79 12.35
N ASP A 83 -9.91 -7.83 13.67
CA ASP A 83 -9.17 -8.76 14.52
C ASP A 83 -9.42 -10.24 14.21
N ARG A 84 -10.58 -10.61 13.64
CA ARG A 84 -10.98 -11.97 13.20
C ARG A 84 -10.42 -13.13 14.05
N MET A 85 -10.36 -12.94 15.38
CA MET A 85 -9.67 -13.86 16.30
C MET A 85 -10.29 -15.26 16.34
N SER A 86 -11.61 -15.37 16.18
CA SER A 86 -12.30 -16.66 16.14
C SER A 86 -11.83 -17.54 14.98
N ALA A 87 -11.76 -16.98 13.76
CA ALA A 87 -11.28 -17.72 12.59
C ALA A 87 -9.81 -18.12 12.73
N PHE A 88 -9.00 -17.25 13.35
CA PHE A 88 -7.61 -17.59 13.68
C PHE A 88 -7.51 -18.75 14.67
N TYR A 89 -8.34 -18.80 15.73
CA TYR A 89 -8.34 -19.93 16.65
C TYR A 89 -8.77 -21.23 15.97
N ASP A 90 -9.76 -21.18 15.07
CA ASP A 90 -10.17 -22.35 14.28
C ASP A 90 -9.03 -22.84 13.36
N GLU A 91 -8.32 -21.93 12.71
CA GLU A 91 -7.14 -22.23 11.88
C GLU A 91 -5.99 -22.85 12.69
N VAL A 92 -5.72 -22.33 13.90
CA VAL A 92 -4.69 -22.87 14.81
C VAL A 92 -5.07 -24.27 15.30
N ASP A 93 -6.33 -24.51 15.63
CA ASP A 93 -6.82 -25.84 16.04
C ASP A 93 -6.74 -26.86 14.90
N GLN A 94 -7.06 -26.43 13.69
CA GLN A 94 -6.90 -27.25 12.48
C GLN A 94 -5.42 -27.58 12.22
N ALA A 95 -4.52 -26.59 12.33
CA ALA A 95 -3.09 -26.80 12.19
C ALA A 95 -2.54 -27.75 13.27
N ALA A 96 -3.01 -27.62 14.51
CA ALA A 96 -2.66 -28.51 15.61
C ALA A 96 -3.11 -29.96 15.34
N THR A 97 -4.34 -30.13 14.87
CA THR A 97 -4.89 -31.44 14.49
C THR A 97 -4.09 -32.09 13.35
N THR A 98 -3.72 -31.33 12.33
CA THR A 98 -2.90 -31.81 11.20
C THR A 98 -1.50 -32.22 11.65
N ALA A 99 -0.87 -31.44 12.54
CA ALA A 99 0.45 -31.73 13.10
C ALA A 99 0.43 -32.83 14.18
N GLY A 100 -0.76 -33.20 14.69
CA GLY A 100 -0.93 -34.20 15.74
C GLY A 100 -0.52 -33.72 17.14
N VAL A 101 -0.52 -32.40 17.37
CA VAL A 101 -0.30 -31.79 18.70
C VAL A 101 -1.64 -31.44 19.35
N THR A 102 -1.67 -31.35 20.68
CA THR A 102 -2.85 -30.87 21.42
C THR A 102 -2.63 -29.43 21.86
N VAL A 103 -3.56 -28.54 21.54
CA VAL A 103 -3.49 -27.15 22.02
C VAL A 103 -3.93 -27.11 23.48
N SER A 104 -3.01 -26.72 24.37
CA SER A 104 -3.27 -26.62 25.81
C SER A 104 -3.86 -25.26 26.16
N THR A 105 -3.32 -24.18 25.59
CA THR A 105 -3.72 -22.81 25.90
C THR A 105 -3.41 -21.87 24.75
N ILE A 106 -4.33 -20.97 24.44
CA ILE A 106 -4.08 -19.81 23.57
C ILE A 106 -4.32 -18.56 24.39
N THR A 107 -3.30 -17.71 24.51
CA THR A 107 -3.39 -16.42 25.20
C THR A 107 -3.22 -15.29 24.21
N THR A 108 -4.18 -14.38 24.20
CA THR A 108 -4.18 -13.19 23.34
C THR A 108 -4.14 -11.96 24.23
N SER A 109 -3.18 -11.07 23.98
CA SER A 109 -3.05 -9.80 24.70
C SER A 109 -3.77 -8.67 23.97
N ASP A 110 -3.89 -7.52 24.63
CA ASP A 110 -4.48 -6.33 24.01
C ASP A 110 -3.68 -5.87 22.77
N ALA A 111 -4.40 -5.34 21.79
CA ALA A 111 -3.80 -4.77 20.58
C ALA A 111 -2.94 -3.55 20.95
N THR A 112 -1.73 -3.51 20.39
CA THR A 112 -0.80 -2.39 20.57
C THR A 112 -0.52 -1.73 19.22
N ALA A 113 -0.39 -0.41 19.22
CA ALA A 113 -0.03 0.35 18.03
C ALA A 113 1.34 -0.10 17.51
N TYR A 114 1.44 -0.32 16.19
CA TYR A 114 2.71 -0.66 15.57
C TYR A 114 3.74 0.46 15.71
N ILE A 115 4.96 0.07 16.06
CA ILE A 115 6.12 0.97 16.07
C ILE A 115 7.05 0.49 14.96
N PRO A 116 7.27 1.27 13.89
CA PRO A 116 8.19 0.89 12.84
C PRO A 116 9.59 0.70 13.43
N PRO A 117 10.31 -0.38 13.06
CA PRO A 117 11.67 -0.58 13.52
C PRO A 117 12.51 0.59 13.00
N VAL A 118 13.07 1.36 13.92
CA VAL A 118 14.03 2.41 13.57
C VAL A 118 15.23 1.69 12.98
N ALA A 119 15.48 1.87 11.68
CA ALA A 119 16.71 1.39 11.07
C ALA A 119 17.87 1.92 11.92
N GLU A 120 18.55 1.01 12.62
CA GLU A 120 19.67 1.33 13.47
C GLU A 120 20.70 2.02 12.57
N ALA A 121 20.80 3.34 12.69
CA ALA A 121 21.79 4.12 11.98
C ALA A 121 23.13 3.52 12.38
N ALA A 122 23.79 2.89 11.41
CA ALA A 122 25.08 2.25 11.59
C ALA A 122 25.97 3.18 12.42
N SER A 123 26.27 2.76 13.66
CA SER A 123 27.30 3.39 14.47
C SER A 123 28.56 3.36 13.63
N THR A 124 28.97 4.53 13.17
CA THR A 124 30.28 4.74 12.56
C THR A 124 31.29 4.57 13.69
N ALA A 125 31.74 3.32 13.87
CA ALA A 125 32.94 3.04 14.62
C ALA A 125 34.08 3.77 13.91
N THR A 126 34.41 4.96 14.43
CA THR A 126 35.61 5.68 14.10
C THR A 126 36.78 4.79 14.48
N ASP A 127 37.55 4.45 13.46
CA ASP A 127 38.78 3.66 13.52
C ASP A 127 39.76 4.34 14.49
N GLY A 128 39.78 3.86 15.73
CA GLY A 128 40.69 4.28 16.78
C GLY A 128 41.90 3.36 16.77
N THR A 129 42.94 3.78 16.06
CA THR A 129 44.26 3.15 16.00
C THR A 129 44.82 2.87 17.40
N GLU A 130 45.06 1.59 17.74
CA GLU A 130 45.88 1.19 18.90
C GLU A 130 47.15 0.44 18.43
N PRO A 131 48.36 0.79 18.94
CA PRO A 131 49.62 0.21 18.49
C PRO A 131 49.93 -1.18 19.08
N ALA A 132 50.65 -1.97 18.28
CA ALA A 132 51.01 -3.37 18.49
C ALA A 132 51.94 -3.69 19.69
N ALA A 133 51.72 -4.86 20.29
CA ALA A 133 52.70 -5.66 21.06
C ALA A 133 52.37 -7.19 20.96
N PRO A 134 53.37 -8.10 21.14
CA PRO A 134 53.51 -9.38 20.39
C PRO A 134 52.87 -10.62 21.07
N PRO A 135 52.87 -11.81 20.39
CA PRO A 135 51.79 -12.78 20.50
C PRO A 135 52.04 -13.89 21.52
N THR A 136 51.03 -14.20 22.33
CA THR A 136 50.90 -15.53 22.95
C THR A 136 49.44 -15.84 23.23
N ALA A 137 48.99 -17.00 22.72
CA ALA A 137 47.84 -17.83 23.11
C ALA A 137 46.85 -18.10 21.97
N THR A 138 46.76 -19.41 21.66
CA THR A 138 45.57 -20.19 21.28
C THR A 138 44.67 -19.66 20.16
N PRO A 139 44.46 -20.42 19.06
CA PRO A 139 43.45 -20.04 18.06
C PRO A 139 42.07 -20.05 18.72
N ALA A 140 41.54 -18.86 18.98
CA ALA A 140 40.12 -18.66 19.25
C ALA A 140 39.33 -19.02 17.98
N PRO A 141 38.18 -19.70 18.09
CA PRO A 141 37.36 -20.00 16.93
C PRO A 141 36.99 -18.69 16.23
N SER A 142 37.25 -18.61 14.92
CA SER A 142 36.77 -17.55 14.05
C SER A 142 35.28 -17.36 14.30
N ALA A 143 34.90 -16.18 14.79
CA ALA A 143 33.51 -15.74 14.75
C ALA A 143 33.08 -15.72 13.29
N SER A 144 32.25 -16.69 12.91
CA SER A 144 31.51 -16.66 11.65
C SER A 144 30.81 -15.30 11.54
N ALA A 145 30.99 -14.62 10.41
CA ALA A 145 30.28 -13.39 10.13
C ALA A 145 28.77 -13.64 10.30
N THR A 146 28.16 -12.95 11.27
CA THR A 146 26.71 -12.92 11.42
C THR A 146 26.12 -12.44 10.10
N PRO A 147 25.16 -13.17 9.49
CA PRO A 147 24.49 -12.70 8.29
C PRO A 147 23.85 -11.35 8.59
N SER A 148 24.17 -10.34 7.77
CA SER A 148 23.51 -9.04 7.85
C SER A 148 22.01 -9.27 7.63
N PRO A 149 21.13 -8.82 8.55
CA PRO A 149 19.70 -8.97 8.38
C PRO A 149 19.25 -8.28 7.07
N PRO A 150 18.24 -8.82 6.38
CA PRO A 150 17.66 -8.15 5.22
C PRO A 150 17.23 -6.73 5.60
N GLY A 151 17.50 -5.76 4.72
CA GLY A 151 17.11 -4.38 4.95
C GLY A 151 15.61 -4.29 5.19
N VAL A 152 15.20 -3.69 6.30
CA VAL A 152 13.79 -3.47 6.61
C VAL A 152 13.23 -2.44 5.64
N THR A 153 12.18 -2.80 4.90
CA THR A 153 11.40 -1.85 4.10
C THR A 153 10.14 -1.51 4.88
N THR A 154 9.95 -0.22 5.18
CA THR A 154 8.77 0.30 5.85
C THR A 154 8.10 1.32 4.94
N ASP A 155 6.80 1.18 4.67
CA ASP A 155 6.02 2.20 3.97
C ASP A 155 5.62 3.30 4.97
N ALA A 156 5.85 4.57 4.62
CA ALA A 156 5.53 5.71 5.49
C ALA A 156 4.02 5.86 5.77
N ARG A 157 3.17 5.20 4.98
CA ARG A 157 1.72 5.12 5.22
C ARG A 157 1.35 4.09 6.27
N ILE A 158 2.24 3.20 6.69
CA ILE A 158 1.97 2.22 7.76
C ILE A 158 2.45 2.82 9.07
N THR A 159 1.51 3.25 9.91
CA THR A 159 1.78 3.91 11.19
C THR A 159 1.10 3.16 12.32
N GLY A 160 1.42 3.51 13.57
CA GLY A 160 0.71 2.96 14.72
C GLY A 160 -0.78 3.34 14.81
N GLU A 161 -1.25 4.27 13.96
CA GLU A 161 -2.67 4.68 13.92
C GLU A 161 -3.52 3.75 13.06
N ASN A 162 -2.94 3.16 12.02
CA ASN A 162 -3.64 2.27 11.09
C ASN A 162 -3.17 0.81 11.15
N PHE A 163 -2.09 0.53 11.87
CA PHE A 163 -1.55 -0.80 12.01
C PHE A 163 -1.42 -1.19 13.49
N SER A 164 -2.11 -2.27 13.84
CA SER A 164 -2.14 -2.83 15.20
C SER A 164 -1.51 -4.21 15.23
N VAL A 165 -0.77 -4.47 16.31
CA VAL A 165 -0.07 -5.72 16.57
C VAL A 165 -0.67 -6.36 17.82
N ILE A 166 -1.13 -7.59 17.68
CA ILE A 166 -1.76 -8.39 18.75
C ILE A 166 -0.79 -9.49 19.15
N PRO A 167 -0.21 -9.45 20.36
CA PRO A 167 0.63 -10.53 20.87
C PRO A 167 -0.23 -11.77 21.16
N VAL A 168 0.18 -12.90 20.60
CA VAL A 168 -0.47 -14.20 20.82
C VAL A 168 0.58 -15.21 21.27
N THR A 169 0.23 -16.02 22.26
CA THR A 169 1.03 -17.16 22.70
C THR A 169 0.18 -18.42 22.62
N VAL A 170 0.67 -19.42 21.90
CA VAL A 170 0.04 -20.73 21.76
C VAL A 170 0.90 -21.78 22.45
N SER A 171 0.31 -22.51 23.39
CA SER A 171 0.92 -23.62 24.10
C SER A 171 0.37 -24.92 23.53
N VAL A 172 1.26 -25.82 23.10
CA VAL A 172 0.89 -27.13 22.57
C VAL A 172 1.67 -28.25 23.26
N ASP A 173 1.04 -29.38 23.46
CA ASP A 173 1.66 -30.59 23.98
C ASP A 173 1.93 -31.57 22.84
N GLY A 174 3.18 -32.05 22.74
CA GLY A 174 3.59 -32.97 21.68
C GLY A 174 5.08 -33.31 21.67
N SER A 175 5.46 -34.21 20.76
CA SER A 175 6.87 -34.48 20.49
C SER A 175 7.52 -33.31 19.74
N PHE A 176 8.85 -33.26 19.72
CA PHE A 176 9.60 -32.24 18.96
C PHE A 176 9.24 -32.24 17.48
N ASP A 177 9.12 -33.41 16.85
CA ASP A 177 8.79 -33.51 15.43
C ASP A 177 7.38 -32.98 15.13
N GLN A 178 6.42 -33.25 16.01
CA GLN A 178 5.06 -32.72 15.91
C GLN A 178 5.02 -31.21 16.13
N ALA A 179 5.81 -30.69 17.07
CA ALA A 179 5.95 -29.25 17.30
C ALA A 179 6.57 -28.51 16.10
N MET A 180 7.53 -29.14 15.40
CA MET A 180 8.11 -28.59 14.18
C MET A 180 7.11 -28.61 13.01
N ALA A 181 6.33 -29.70 12.88
CA ALA A 181 5.24 -29.77 11.92
C ALA A 181 4.20 -28.68 12.19
N PHE A 182 3.81 -28.49 13.45
CA PHE A 182 2.92 -27.42 13.88
C PHE A 182 3.48 -26.04 13.53
N ALA A 183 4.76 -25.77 13.80
CA ALA A 183 5.41 -24.51 13.45
C ALA A 183 5.42 -24.23 11.93
N THR A 184 5.40 -25.29 11.10
CA THR A 184 5.31 -25.17 9.64
C THR A 184 3.89 -24.86 9.21
N GLU A 185 2.91 -25.63 9.68
CA GLU A 185 1.48 -25.41 9.39
C GLU A 185 1.00 -24.03 9.84
N VAL A 186 1.48 -23.57 11.00
CA VAL A 186 1.15 -22.26 11.56
C VAL A 186 1.73 -21.09 10.75
N GLN A 187 2.84 -21.31 10.03
CA GLN A 187 3.41 -20.30 9.13
C GLN A 187 2.72 -20.25 7.76
N ASP A 188 2.07 -21.35 7.36
CA ASP A 188 1.29 -21.45 6.11
C ASP A 188 -0.19 -21.07 6.28
N LEU A 189 -0.57 -20.53 7.44
CA LEU A 189 -1.93 -20.07 7.69
C LEU A 189 -2.34 -18.97 6.71
N SER A 190 -3.65 -18.89 6.46
CA SER A 190 -4.22 -17.84 5.61
C SER A 190 -3.96 -16.45 6.19
N ARG A 191 -3.91 -16.35 7.52
CA ARG A 191 -3.52 -15.15 8.24
C ARG A 191 -2.07 -15.23 8.70
N LEU A 192 -1.32 -14.14 8.48
CA LEU A 192 0.06 -14.05 8.94
C LEU A 192 0.15 -14.07 10.48
N TYR A 193 0.88 -15.06 10.99
CA TYR A 193 1.32 -15.14 12.37
C TYR A 193 2.84 -15.22 12.43
N LEU A 194 3.48 -14.17 12.92
CA LEU A 194 4.94 -14.13 13.06
C LEU A 194 5.34 -14.76 14.38
N VAL A 195 5.90 -15.97 14.34
CA VAL A 195 6.50 -16.60 15.52
C VAL A 195 7.82 -15.91 15.84
N THR A 196 7.93 -15.34 17.05
CA THR A 196 9.15 -14.65 17.51
C THR A 196 9.90 -15.40 18.60
N SER A 197 9.20 -16.26 19.35
CA SER A 197 9.80 -17.03 20.43
C SER A 197 9.23 -18.44 20.48
N ILE A 198 10.10 -19.43 20.58
CA ILE A 198 9.73 -20.83 20.81
C ILE A 198 10.45 -21.27 22.07
N THR A 199 9.71 -21.74 23.07
CA THR A 199 10.28 -22.28 24.31
C THR A 199 9.67 -23.65 24.59
N SER A 200 10.47 -24.60 25.09
CA SER A 200 9.97 -25.90 25.53
C SER A 200 10.14 -26.10 27.03
N SER A 201 9.19 -26.80 27.63
CA SER A 201 9.26 -27.29 29.00
C SER A 201 8.86 -28.76 29.00
N ALA A 202 9.77 -29.62 29.45
CA ALA A 202 9.46 -31.03 29.65
C ALA A 202 8.78 -31.22 31.00
N SER A 203 7.65 -31.91 31.01
CA SER A 203 7.02 -32.39 32.24
C SER A 203 7.63 -33.75 32.58
N GLU A 204 8.38 -33.81 33.68
CA GLU A 204 8.89 -35.10 34.16
C GLU A 204 7.73 -35.92 34.74
N PRO A 205 7.56 -37.18 34.31
CA PRO A 205 6.51 -38.02 34.88
C PRO A 205 6.78 -38.22 36.37
N SER A 206 5.73 -38.11 37.17
CA SER A 206 5.80 -38.47 38.58
C SER A 206 6.21 -39.94 38.70
N ALA A 207 7.04 -40.30 39.69
CA ALA A 207 7.61 -41.65 39.85
C ALA A 207 6.56 -42.79 39.99
N GLU A 208 5.28 -42.45 40.12
CA GLU A 208 4.13 -43.36 40.25
C GLU A 208 3.25 -43.40 38.98
N SER A 209 3.56 -42.61 37.94
CA SER A 209 2.78 -42.48 36.71
C SER A 209 3.43 -43.20 35.54
N THR A 210 2.68 -44.06 34.84
CA THR A 210 3.09 -44.69 33.57
C THR A 210 2.97 -43.75 32.36
N GLU A 211 2.85 -42.44 32.60
CA GLU A 211 2.69 -41.44 31.55
C GLU A 211 4.01 -41.20 30.82
N THR A 212 3.97 -41.23 29.49
CA THR A 212 5.08 -40.80 28.65
C THR A 212 5.37 -39.33 28.95
N SER A 213 6.64 -38.97 29.14
CA SER A 213 7.08 -37.58 29.29
C SER A 213 6.46 -36.69 28.20
N SER A 214 5.56 -35.79 28.61
CA SER A 214 4.97 -34.78 27.72
C SER A 214 5.87 -33.57 27.68
N THR A 215 6.11 -33.04 26.48
CA THR A 215 6.82 -31.77 26.31
C THR A 215 5.82 -30.73 25.85
N THR A 216 5.69 -29.67 26.63
CA THR A 216 4.89 -28.49 26.26
C THR A 216 5.79 -27.52 25.51
N TRP A 217 5.30 -27.05 24.36
CA TRP A 217 5.94 -26.07 23.50
C TRP A 217 5.12 -24.80 23.49
N ASN A 218 5.73 -23.67 23.82
CA ASN A 218 5.11 -22.35 23.74
C ASN A 218 5.64 -21.61 22.51
N PHE A 219 4.73 -21.21 21.64
CA PHE A 219 4.96 -20.41 20.45
C PHE A 219 4.41 -19.01 20.73
N GLY A 220 5.29 -18.07 21.02
CA GLY A 220 4.98 -16.66 21.16
C GLY A 220 5.20 -15.92 19.84
N GLY A 221 4.27 -15.07 19.47
CA GLY A 221 4.31 -14.34 18.22
C GLY A 221 3.33 -13.19 18.14
N TYR A 222 3.23 -12.61 16.95
CA TYR A 222 2.39 -11.46 16.67
C TYR A 222 1.44 -11.75 15.52
N VAL A 223 0.21 -11.31 15.68
CA VAL A 223 -0.79 -11.23 14.63
C VAL A 223 -1.01 -9.77 14.27
N TYR A 224 -1.21 -9.49 12.99
CA TYR A 224 -1.30 -8.14 12.46
C TYR A 224 -2.72 -7.78 12.01
N VAL A 225 -3.08 -6.52 12.21
CA VAL A 225 -4.34 -5.93 11.75
C VAL A 225 -4.04 -4.57 11.11
N LEU A 226 -4.44 -4.41 9.85
CA LEU A 226 -4.22 -3.18 9.08
C LEU A 226 -5.57 -2.57 8.68
N ASP A 227 -5.91 -1.44 9.31
CA ASP A 227 -7.08 -0.64 8.94
C ASP A 227 -6.69 0.39 7.88
N ILE A 228 -6.89 0.04 6.61
CA ILE A 228 -6.55 0.92 5.48
C ILE A 228 -7.49 2.14 5.35
N ASP A 229 -8.62 2.15 6.06
CA ASP A 229 -9.65 3.20 5.99
C ASP A 229 -9.56 4.21 7.15
N ALA A 230 -8.69 3.97 8.14
CA ALA A 230 -8.48 4.86 9.29
C ALA A 230 -8.07 6.29 8.86
N ASP A 231 -7.19 6.42 7.85
CA ASP A 231 -6.77 7.71 7.28
C ASP A 231 -7.89 8.47 6.55
N ALA A 232 -8.84 7.75 5.93
CA ALA A 232 -9.96 8.34 5.19
C ALA A 232 -10.99 8.99 6.12
N SER A 233 -11.14 8.45 7.33
CA SER A 233 -12.09 8.95 8.33
C SER A 233 -11.65 10.28 8.97
N GLY A 234 -10.34 10.52 9.11
CA GLY A 234 -9.81 11.78 9.65
C GLY A 234 -9.95 12.98 8.69
N THR A 235 -9.87 12.75 7.39
CA THR A 235 -9.99 13.82 6.38
C THR A 235 -11.45 14.22 6.12
N ALA A 236 -12.40 13.30 6.25
CA ALA A 236 -13.82 13.58 6.06
C ALA A 236 -14.38 14.52 7.15
N ALA A 237 -13.98 14.32 8.42
CA ALA A 237 -14.40 15.15 9.55
C ALA A 237 -13.88 16.60 9.48
N ALA A 238 -12.72 16.82 8.86
CA ALA A 238 -12.17 18.16 8.67
C ALA A 238 -12.88 18.96 7.57
N SER A 239 -13.58 18.31 6.63
CA SER A 239 -14.32 18.99 5.57
C SER A 239 -15.75 19.38 5.96
N ASP A 240 -16.35 18.69 6.94
CA ASP A 240 -17.72 18.96 7.42
C ASP A 240 -17.77 20.06 8.49
N ALA A 241 -16.62 20.40 9.09
CA ALA A 241 -16.50 21.53 10.02
C ALA A 241 -16.26 22.89 9.33
N ALA A 242 -16.21 22.92 7.99
CA ALA A 242 -15.95 24.13 7.18
C ALA A 242 -17.10 24.50 6.23
N GLY A 243 -18.28 23.88 6.39
CA GLY A 243 -19.49 24.15 5.60
C GLY A 243 -20.50 25.04 6.32
#